data_AF-A0A1C4HX84-F1
#
_entry.id   AF-A0A1C4HX84-F1
#
_cell.length_a   1.000
_cell.length_b   1.000
_cell.length_c   1.000
_cell.angle_alpha   90.00
_cell.angle_beta   90.00
_cell.angle_gamma   90.00
#
_symmetry.space_group_name_H-M   'P 1'
#
loop_
_entity.id
_entity.type
_entity.pdbx_description
1 polymer ?
#
loop_
_entity_poly.entity_id
_entity_poly.type
_entity_poly.pdbx_seq_one_letter_code
_entity_poly.pdbx_strand_id
1 'polypeptide(L)'
;MVPTGSLLIYDADPAVAGKAAAEVDGSVRPTAEAVLADTDALVVATSATDRLPLLDTAMARGIPVFCEKPLAAGLPEARHIAATARRLSARVLVGFQRRFDPEYLMLHRLVASGAAGQVLMIRGTAFDRTLPSEGYSSTAGDPFTDCLIHDIDATR
;
A
#
# COMPACT_ATOMS: atom_id res chain seq x y z
N MET A 1 -17.29 12.72 -7.88
CA MET A 1 -17.20 11.44 -7.15
C MET A 1 -17.68 10.38 -8.12
N VAL A 2 -16.77 9.57 -8.67
CA VAL A 2 -17.17 8.42 -9.50
C VAL A 2 -17.94 7.50 -8.55
N PRO A 3 -19.18 7.06 -8.85
CA PRO A 3 -19.86 6.08 -8.01
C PRO A 3 -18.98 4.84 -7.97
N THR A 4 -18.37 4.54 -6.83
CA THR A 4 -17.75 3.25 -6.63
C THR A 4 -18.87 2.23 -6.73
N GLY A 5 -18.73 1.26 -7.63
CA GLY A 5 -19.52 0.04 -7.58
C GLY A 5 -19.39 -0.63 -6.21
N SER A 6 -20.21 -1.63 -5.94
CA SER A 6 -20.20 -2.40 -4.69
C SER A 6 -18.78 -2.72 -4.20
N LEU A 7 -18.47 -2.45 -2.93
CA LEU A 7 -17.18 -2.80 -2.34
C LEU A 7 -17.20 -4.26 -1.88
N LEU A 8 -16.24 -5.05 -2.33
CA LEU A 8 -16.07 -6.44 -1.91
C LEU A 8 -14.95 -6.54 -0.88
N ILE A 9 -15.22 -7.16 0.27
CA ILE A 9 -14.28 -7.24 1.39
C ILE A 9 -14.01 -8.70 1.72
N TYR A 10 -12.73 -9.01 1.92
CA TYR A 10 -12.28 -10.25 2.51
C TYR A 10 -11.25 -9.92 3.59
N ASP A 11 -11.36 -10.62 4.72
CA ASP A 11 -10.34 -10.71 5.74
C ASP A 11 -10.26 -12.17 6.18
N ALA A 12 -9.08 -12.62 6.60
CA ALA A 12 -8.90 -13.97 7.14
C ALA A 12 -9.70 -14.17 8.45
N ASP A 13 -9.97 -13.09 9.18
CA ASP A 13 -10.91 -13.05 10.31
C ASP A 13 -12.31 -12.58 9.84
N PRO A 14 -13.33 -13.47 9.81
CA PRO A 14 -14.68 -13.10 9.40
C PRO A 14 -15.31 -11.99 10.25
N ALA A 15 -14.92 -11.85 11.52
CA ALA A 15 -15.43 -10.78 12.38
C ALA A 15 -14.88 -9.42 11.95
N VAL A 16 -13.58 -9.36 11.58
CA VAL A 16 -12.95 -8.15 11.02
C VAL A 16 -13.59 -7.81 9.67
N ALA A 17 -13.77 -8.80 8.78
CA ALA A 17 -14.43 -8.59 7.49
C ALA A 17 -15.85 -8.03 7.65
N GLY A 18 -16.64 -8.62 8.57
CA GLY A 18 -18.02 -8.18 8.84
C GLY A 18 -18.09 -6.76 9.41
N LYS A 19 -17.18 -6.42 10.34
CA LYS A 19 -17.08 -5.07 10.89
C LYS A 19 -16.70 -4.05 9.81
N ALA A 20 -15.63 -4.34 9.04
CA ALA A 20 -15.18 -3.46 7.97
C ALA A 20 -16.30 -3.24 6.93
N ALA A 21 -16.99 -4.30 6.52
CA ALA A 21 -18.12 -4.22 5.59
C ALA A 21 -19.25 -3.34 6.11
N ALA A 22 -19.60 -3.42 7.39
CA ALA A 22 -20.62 -2.56 7.99
C ALA A 22 -20.22 -1.07 8.03
N GLU A 23 -18.93 -0.77 8.24
CA GLU A 23 -18.43 0.61 8.33
C GLU A 23 -18.47 1.35 6.98
N VAL A 24 -18.34 0.63 5.88
CA VAL A 24 -18.18 1.22 4.53
C VAL A 24 -19.28 0.81 3.53
N ASP A 25 -20.35 0.16 4.01
CA ASP A 25 -21.43 -0.40 3.17
C ASP A 25 -20.91 -1.37 2.09
N GLY A 26 -20.03 -2.29 2.51
CA GLY A 26 -19.42 -3.33 1.68
C GLY A 26 -20.09 -4.70 1.81
N SER A 27 -19.72 -5.61 0.90
CA SER A 27 -20.17 -7.00 0.88
C SER A 27 -19.01 -7.94 1.18
N VAL A 28 -19.15 -8.76 2.22
CA VAL A 28 -18.15 -9.78 2.57
C VAL A 28 -18.11 -10.87 1.48
N ARG A 29 -16.91 -11.34 1.17
CA ARG A 29 -16.63 -12.51 0.34
C ARG A 29 -15.87 -13.55 1.16
N PRO A 30 -16.10 -14.85 0.90
CA PRO A 30 -15.53 -15.93 1.71
C PRO A 30 -14.02 -16.11 1.49
N THR A 31 -13.49 -15.68 0.35
CA THR A 31 -12.06 -15.80 0.02
C THR A 31 -11.56 -14.59 -0.77
N ALA A 32 -10.24 -14.40 -0.79
CA ALA A 32 -9.61 -13.35 -1.60
C ALA A 32 -9.82 -13.57 -3.10
N GLU A 33 -9.89 -14.82 -3.56
CA GLU A 33 -10.19 -15.17 -4.96
C GLU A 33 -11.61 -14.74 -5.35
N ALA A 34 -12.58 -14.87 -4.44
CA ALA A 34 -13.95 -14.43 -4.66
C ALA A 34 -14.06 -12.90 -4.76
N VAL A 35 -13.21 -12.15 -4.04
CA VAL A 35 -13.05 -10.69 -4.25
C VAL A 35 -12.45 -10.43 -5.62
N LEU A 36 -11.30 -11.05 -5.92
CA LEU A 36 -10.58 -10.87 -7.18
C LEU A 36 -11.45 -11.18 -8.39
N ALA A 37 -12.30 -12.21 -8.32
CA ALA A 37 -13.14 -12.66 -9.44
C ALA A 37 -14.04 -11.53 -9.99
N ASP A 38 -14.56 -10.66 -9.12
CA ASP A 38 -15.66 -9.73 -9.40
C ASP A 38 -15.28 -8.27 -9.09
N THR A 39 -14.00 -7.91 -9.32
CA THR A 39 -13.46 -6.59 -8.97
C THR A 39 -12.73 -5.95 -10.15
N ASP A 40 -12.99 -4.65 -10.36
CA ASP A 40 -12.32 -3.83 -11.39
C ASP A 40 -11.08 -3.08 -10.87
N ALA A 41 -10.87 -3.02 -9.56
CA ALA A 41 -9.70 -2.42 -8.91
C ALA A 41 -9.47 -3.02 -7.51
N LEU A 42 -8.25 -3.42 -7.19
CA LEU A 42 -7.94 -4.14 -5.96
C LEU A 42 -7.23 -3.24 -4.94
N VAL A 43 -7.66 -3.30 -3.68
CA VAL A 43 -6.92 -2.75 -2.53
C VAL A 43 -6.37 -3.91 -1.71
N VAL A 44 -5.05 -3.95 -1.50
CA VAL A 44 -4.36 -5.00 -0.74
C VAL A 44 -3.75 -4.40 0.51
N ALA A 45 -4.40 -4.65 1.65
CA ALA A 45 -3.95 -4.26 2.99
C ALA A 45 -3.66 -5.47 3.90
N THR A 46 -3.37 -6.63 3.29
CA THR A 46 -2.99 -7.86 3.99
C THR A 46 -1.54 -7.82 4.48
N SER A 47 -1.12 -8.81 5.27
CA SER A 47 0.30 -9.00 5.62
C SER A 47 1.20 -8.94 4.39
N ALA A 48 2.42 -8.42 4.56
CA ALA A 48 3.46 -8.38 3.52
C ALA A 48 3.79 -9.78 2.96
N THR A 49 3.60 -10.83 3.75
CA THR A 49 3.83 -12.24 3.38
C THR A 49 2.77 -12.82 2.46
N ASP A 50 1.54 -12.29 2.48
CA ASP A 50 0.37 -12.96 1.88
C ASP A 50 -0.07 -12.31 0.57
N ARG A 51 0.48 -11.13 0.24
CA ARG A 51 0.02 -10.32 -0.90
C ARG A 51 0.56 -10.75 -2.25
N LEU A 52 1.70 -11.43 -2.33
CA LEU A 52 2.34 -11.76 -3.61
C LEU A 52 1.40 -12.51 -4.56
N PRO A 53 0.70 -13.59 -4.14
CA PRO A 53 -0.28 -14.27 -5.01
C PRO A 53 -1.42 -13.37 -5.50
N LEU A 54 -1.87 -12.44 -4.64
CA LEU A 54 -2.94 -11.47 -4.99
C LEU A 54 -2.46 -10.49 -6.05
N LEU A 55 -1.24 -9.95 -5.87
CA LEU A 55 -0.63 -9.03 -6.82
C LEU A 55 -0.38 -9.69 -8.17
N ASP A 56 0.20 -10.89 -8.19
CA ASP A 56 0.46 -11.62 -9.44
C ASP A 56 -0.84 -11.91 -10.20
N THR A 57 -1.89 -12.34 -9.48
CA THR A 57 -3.21 -12.60 -10.08
C THR A 57 -3.85 -11.33 -10.64
N ALA A 58 -3.84 -10.23 -9.88
CA ALA A 58 -4.40 -8.97 -10.31
C ALA A 58 -3.64 -8.37 -11.50
N MET A 59 -2.31 -8.38 -11.47
CA MET A 59 -1.46 -7.92 -12.57
C MET A 59 -1.68 -8.76 -13.84
N ALA A 60 -1.78 -10.09 -13.73
CA ALA A 60 -2.06 -10.96 -14.86
C ALA A 60 -3.43 -10.70 -15.51
N ARG A 61 -4.40 -10.23 -14.72
CA ARG A 61 -5.75 -9.86 -15.17
C ARG A 61 -5.88 -8.40 -15.60
N GLY A 62 -4.81 -7.59 -15.49
CA GLY A 62 -4.86 -6.16 -15.80
C GLY A 62 -5.65 -5.32 -14.80
N ILE A 63 -5.99 -5.86 -13.63
CA ILE A 63 -6.70 -5.17 -12.56
C ILE A 63 -5.72 -4.17 -11.92
N PRO A 64 -6.03 -2.87 -11.87
CA PRO A 64 -5.23 -1.88 -11.16
C PRO A 64 -5.24 -2.19 -9.66
N VAL A 65 -4.08 -2.06 -9.02
CA VAL A 65 -3.88 -2.40 -7.61
C VAL A 65 -3.37 -1.20 -6.82
N PHE A 66 -3.99 -0.94 -5.68
CA PHE A 66 -3.38 -0.23 -4.57
C PHE A 66 -2.87 -1.27 -3.57
N CYS A 67 -1.59 -1.25 -3.23
CA CYS A 67 -0.95 -2.18 -2.31
C CYS A 67 -0.35 -1.38 -1.16
N GLU A 68 -0.74 -1.67 0.07
CA GLU A 68 -0.17 -1.01 1.25
C GLU A 68 1.35 -1.15 1.33
N LYS A 69 2.03 -0.30 2.10
CA LYS A 69 3.47 -0.51 2.37
C LYS A 69 3.68 -1.65 3.37
N PRO A 70 4.87 -2.28 3.41
CA PRO A 70 5.87 -2.31 2.34
C PRO A 70 5.37 -3.17 1.16
N LEU A 71 5.86 -2.94 -0.06
CA LEU A 71 5.40 -3.67 -1.26
C LEU A 71 5.43 -5.21 -1.11
N ALA A 72 6.42 -5.74 -0.39
CA ALA A 72 6.60 -7.16 -0.12
C ALA A 72 7.37 -7.37 1.20
N ALA A 73 7.43 -8.61 1.69
CA ALA A 73 8.16 -8.96 2.92
C ALA A 73 9.69 -8.91 2.74
N GLY A 74 10.18 -8.99 1.48
CA GLY A 74 11.61 -8.97 1.21
C GLY A 74 11.97 -8.52 -0.20
N LEU A 75 13.26 -8.23 -0.38
CA LEU A 75 13.82 -7.74 -1.65
C LEU A 75 13.59 -8.69 -2.85
N PRO A 76 13.70 -10.03 -2.73
CA PRO A 76 13.44 -10.93 -3.86
C PRO A 76 12.01 -10.79 -4.41
N GLU A 77 11.01 -10.79 -3.51
CA GLU A 77 9.60 -10.64 -3.88
C GLU A 77 9.32 -9.24 -4.44
N ALA A 78 9.85 -8.18 -3.82
CA ALA A 78 9.70 -6.83 -4.33
C ALA A 78 10.29 -6.67 -5.75
N ARG A 79 11.43 -7.32 -6.04
CA ARG A 79 12.03 -7.35 -7.38
C ARG A 79 11.16 -8.10 -8.37
N HIS A 80 10.60 -9.25 -7.97
CA HIS A 80 9.66 -10.01 -8.80
C HIS A 80 8.42 -9.18 -9.14
N ILE A 81 7.77 -8.57 -8.15
CA ILE A 81 6.57 -7.73 -8.35
C ILE A 81 6.89 -6.57 -9.30
N ALA A 82 8.01 -5.87 -9.07
CA ALA A 82 8.42 -4.75 -9.94
C ALA A 82 8.72 -5.21 -11.39
N ALA A 83 9.35 -6.37 -11.57
CA ALA A 83 9.64 -6.93 -12.89
C ALA A 83 8.34 -7.35 -13.61
N THR A 84 7.43 -8.02 -12.90
CA THR A 84 6.13 -8.46 -13.42
C THR A 84 5.26 -7.25 -13.79
N ALA A 85 5.19 -6.23 -12.93
CA ALA A 85 4.44 -5.02 -13.20
C ALA A 85 4.91 -4.33 -14.49
N ARG A 86 6.23 -4.22 -14.70
CA ARG A 86 6.79 -3.66 -15.95
C ARG A 86 6.49 -4.53 -17.15
N ARG A 87 6.72 -5.85 -17.04
CA ARG A 87 6.49 -6.81 -18.13
C ARG A 87 5.04 -6.80 -18.61
N LEU A 88 4.09 -6.68 -17.69
CA LEU A 88 2.65 -6.70 -17.98
C LEU A 88 2.05 -5.31 -18.18
N SER A 89 2.84 -4.23 -18.04
CA SER A 89 2.34 -2.86 -17.98
C SER A 89 1.21 -2.69 -16.95
N ALA A 90 1.32 -3.40 -15.82
CA ALA A 90 0.32 -3.41 -14.77
C ALA A 90 0.36 -2.10 -13.97
N ARG A 91 -0.81 -1.65 -13.52
CA ARG A 91 -0.96 -0.44 -12.71
C ARG A 91 -0.94 -0.83 -11.24
N VAL A 92 0.21 -0.66 -10.58
CA VAL A 92 0.37 -0.91 -9.14
C VAL A 92 0.84 0.37 -8.46
N LEU A 93 0.03 0.86 -7.52
CA LEU A 93 0.37 1.97 -6.62
C LEU A 93 0.72 1.41 -5.25
N VAL A 94 1.89 1.78 -4.73
CA VAL A 94 2.28 1.45 -3.35
C VAL A 94 1.77 2.54 -2.42
N GLY A 95 1.22 2.15 -1.28
CA GLY A 95 0.59 3.00 -0.26
C GLY A 95 1.57 3.87 0.53
N PHE A 96 2.37 4.68 -0.17
CA PHE A 96 3.17 5.74 0.46
C PHE A 96 2.34 7.01 0.55
N GLN A 97 1.39 7.03 1.50
CA GLN A 97 0.40 8.08 1.65
C GLN A 97 1.01 9.47 1.92
N ARG A 98 2.18 9.55 2.56
CA ARG A 98 2.86 10.83 2.85
C ARG A 98 3.12 11.68 1.60
N ARG A 99 3.22 11.07 0.41
CA ARG A 99 3.34 11.80 -0.87
C ARG A 99 2.14 12.70 -1.18
N PHE A 100 0.99 12.42 -0.56
CA PHE A 100 -0.27 13.13 -0.79
C PHE A 100 -0.61 14.09 0.36
N ASP A 101 0.18 14.12 1.43
CA ASP A 101 0.03 15.11 2.49
C ASP A 101 0.30 16.52 1.93
N PRO A 102 -0.54 17.53 2.25
CA PRO A 102 -0.40 18.88 1.70
C PRO A 102 1.00 19.49 1.89
N GLU A 103 1.64 19.22 3.03
CA GLU A 103 2.95 19.71 3.40
C GLU A 103 4.07 19.08 2.54
N TYR A 104 3.99 17.77 2.29
CA TYR A 104 4.93 17.08 1.40
C TYR A 104 4.74 17.51 -0.06
N LEU A 105 3.50 17.70 -0.51
CA LEU A 105 3.20 18.24 -1.84
C LEU A 105 3.75 19.67 -2.01
N MET A 106 3.63 20.51 -0.97
CA MET A 106 4.20 21.85 -0.97
C MET A 106 5.73 21.81 -1.06
N LEU A 107 6.37 20.98 -0.21
CA LEU A 107 7.83 20.81 -0.22
C LEU A 107 8.33 20.30 -1.58
N HIS A 108 7.66 19.29 -2.13
CA HIS A 108 7.96 18.76 -3.46
C HIS A 108 7.88 19.85 -4.53
N ARG A 109 6.83 20.68 -4.53
CA ARG A 109 6.69 21.80 -5.48
C ARG A 109 7.79 22.83 -5.34
N LEU A 110 8.16 23.22 -4.11
CA LEU A 110 9.23 24.19 -3.85
C LEU A 110 10.59 23.70 -4.35
N VAL A 111 10.89 22.42 -4.16
CA VAL A 111 12.12 21.79 -4.66
C VAL A 111 12.08 21.66 -6.19
N ALA A 112 10.99 21.11 -6.74
CA ALA A 112 10.85 20.87 -8.17
C ALA A 112 10.84 22.16 -9.01
N SER A 113 10.31 23.26 -8.46
CA SER A 113 10.32 24.56 -9.14
C SER A 113 11.66 25.29 -9.05
N GLY A 114 12.63 24.78 -8.27
CA GLY A 114 13.89 25.46 -7.97
C GLY A 114 13.78 26.64 -6.99
N ALA A 115 12.59 26.90 -6.43
CA ALA A 115 12.38 28.00 -5.49
C ALA A 115 13.13 27.80 -4.16
N ALA A 116 13.40 26.53 -3.80
CA ALA A 116 14.23 26.17 -2.66
C ALA A 116 15.75 26.36 -2.89
N GLY A 117 16.18 26.70 -4.11
CA GLY A 117 17.59 26.72 -4.48
C GLY A 117 18.22 25.32 -4.51
N GLN A 118 19.54 25.25 -4.32
CA GLN A 118 20.24 23.97 -4.25
C GLN A 118 19.97 23.29 -2.91
N VAL A 119 19.36 22.10 -2.94
CA VAL A 119 19.19 21.27 -1.74
C VAL A 119 20.54 20.68 -1.34
N LEU A 120 21.05 21.07 -0.17
CA LEU A 120 22.32 20.59 0.37
C LEU A 120 22.14 19.47 1.41
N MET A 121 21.02 19.46 2.12
CA MET A 121 20.71 18.51 3.19
C MET A 121 19.21 18.32 3.32
N ILE A 122 18.80 17.07 3.57
CA ILE A 122 17.44 16.73 3.98
C ILE A 122 17.52 16.12 5.38
N ARG A 123 16.65 16.55 6.28
CA ARG A 123 16.53 16.01 7.64
C ARG A 123 15.07 15.68 7.91
N GLY A 124 14.79 14.41 8.21
CA GLY A 124 13.49 13.93 8.65
C GLY A 124 13.56 13.41 10.08
N THR A 125 12.47 13.56 10.82
CA THR A 125 12.28 12.97 12.15
C THR A 125 10.83 12.52 12.25
N ALA A 126 10.61 11.23 12.54
CA ALA A 126 9.30 10.65 12.75
C ALA A 126 9.28 9.95 14.11
N PHE A 127 8.25 10.23 14.91
CA PHE A 127 8.04 9.62 16.22
C PHE A 127 6.58 9.19 16.32
N ASP A 128 6.35 7.89 16.32
CA ASP A 128 5.02 7.35 16.55
C ASP A 128 4.68 7.43 18.04
N ARG A 129 3.47 7.93 18.35
CA ARG A 129 3.03 8.13 19.73
C ARG A 129 2.77 6.82 20.47
N THR A 130 2.35 5.80 19.73
CA THR A 130 1.88 4.52 20.28
C THR A 130 2.68 3.40 19.67
N LEU A 131 3.03 2.42 20.49
CA LEU A 131 3.60 1.18 19.99
C LEU A 131 2.55 0.43 19.16
N PRO A 132 2.99 -0.30 18.12
CA PRO A 132 2.11 -1.24 17.43
C PRO A 132 1.60 -2.33 18.38
N SER A 133 0.53 -3.01 17.99
CA SER A 133 0.06 -4.20 18.70
C SER A 133 1.12 -5.31 18.66
N GLU A 134 1.10 -6.21 19.65
CA GLU A 134 2.04 -7.34 19.69
C GLU A 134 1.91 -8.22 18.43
N GLY A 135 0.68 -8.48 17.99
CA GLY A 135 0.42 -9.24 16.76
C GLY A 135 1.06 -8.60 15.53
N TYR A 136 0.90 -7.29 15.35
CA TYR A 136 1.53 -6.56 14.25
C TYR A 136 3.06 -6.62 14.35
N SER A 137 3.61 -6.37 15.54
CA SER A 137 5.05 -6.36 15.79
C SER A 137 5.75 -7.65 15.40
N SER A 138 5.06 -8.80 15.52
CA SER A 138 5.60 -10.10 15.13
C SER A 138 5.75 -10.30 13.61
N THR A 139 5.10 -9.46 12.80
CA THR A 139 5.04 -9.58 11.32
C THR A 139 5.55 -8.35 10.56
N ALA A 140 5.68 -7.19 11.22
CA ALA A 140 5.97 -5.90 10.62
C ALA A 140 7.40 -5.75 10.04
N GLY A 141 8.31 -6.64 10.44
CA GLY A 141 9.73 -6.53 10.11
C GLY A 141 10.47 -5.66 11.12
N ASP A 142 11.43 -4.86 10.65
CA ASP A 142 12.23 -3.97 11.50
C ASP A 142 11.82 -2.50 11.35
N PRO A 143 12.31 -1.57 12.21
CA PRO A 143 11.98 -0.15 12.10
C PRO A 143 12.39 0.49 10.77
N PHE A 144 13.33 -0.10 10.02
CA PHE A 144 13.73 0.41 8.70
C PHE A 144 12.67 0.07 7.64
N THR A 145 12.14 -1.15 7.66
CA THR A 145 11.13 -1.63 6.72
C THR A 145 9.71 -1.19 7.09
N ASP A 146 9.43 -0.97 8.37
CA ASP A 146 8.11 -0.60 8.85
C ASP A 146 7.90 0.92 8.96
N CYS A 147 8.86 1.64 9.54
CA CYS A 147 8.74 3.07 9.85
C CYS A 147 9.53 3.93 8.86
N LEU A 148 10.86 3.75 8.78
CA LEU A 148 11.76 4.60 8.00
C LEU A 148 11.49 4.54 6.49
N ILE A 149 10.85 3.47 6.02
CA ILE A 149 10.51 3.29 4.60
C ILE A 149 9.72 4.47 4.03
N HIS A 150 8.88 5.14 4.83
CA HIS A 150 8.17 6.34 4.43
C HIS A 150 9.10 7.53 4.18
N ASP A 151 10.10 7.71 5.04
CA ASP A 151 11.09 8.80 4.92
C ASP A 151 12.07 8.53 3.77
N ILE A 152 12.45 7.27 3.55
CA ILE A 152 13.22 6.88 2.36
C ILE A 152 12.42 7.17 1.09
N ASP A 153 11.13 6.85 1.09
CA ASP A 153 10.26 7.08 -0.06
C ASP A 153 10.05 8.58 -0.35
N ALA A 154 9.83 9.39 0.69
CA ALA A 154 9.53 10.82 0.56
C ALA A 154 10.76 11.68 0.19
N THR A 155 11.97 11.15 0.32
CA THR A 155 13.23 11.86 0.01
C THR A 155 13.80 11.55 -1.37
N ARG A 156 13.13 10.71 -2.16
CA ARG A 156 13.49 10.37 -3.54
C ARG A 156 12.90 11.32 -4.56
#